data_AF-A0A0F8X030-F1
#
_entry.id   AF-A0A0F8X030-F1
#
_cell.length_a   1.000
_cell.length_b   1.000
_cell.length_c   1.000
_cell.angle_alpha   90.00
_cell.angle_beta   90.00
_cell.angle_gamma   90.00
#
_symmetry.space_group_name_H-M   'P 1'
#
loop_
_entity.id
_entity.type
_entity.pdbx_description
1 polymer ?
#
loop_
_entity_poly.entity_id
_entity_poly.type
_entity_poly.pdbx_seq_one_letter_code
_entity_poly.pdbx_strand_id
1 'polypeptide(L)'
;MVPFTWLGLALLLCLVPLTTSVDSNIVSDTEAYPLPNQGNIITHDPSIIQVNGYYYLFMGGVHIPVHKAANLDGPWEYIGTVLAGPSEIDKVNRTRPWAPMTIEWNNRFYCFYCISDTGRRDSAIGVATSDSIAGTWTDHGVLINTGEGDLSHIYPYNVSNAIDPAFFADPLTGTPYLQYGSFWDGIFQLRLDPTTLTIDHPAHPDSTHLIYVPEPRKPEEGSFMSYKAPYYYLWFSHGKCCQFSRGFPPMGAEYVG
;
A
#
# COMPACT_ATOMS: atom_id res chain seq x y z
N MET A 1 50.39 -64.62 25.39
CA MET A 1 49.34 -64.34 24.38
C MET A 1 48.39 -63.30 24.92
N VAL A 2 48.60 -62.02 24.58
CA VAL A 2 47.60 -60.96 24.33
C VAL A 2 48.37 -59.84 23.61
N PRO A 3 48.01 -59.41 22.39
CA PRO A 3 48.60 -58.22 21.79
C PRO A 3 47.84 -56.97 22.23
N PHE A 4 48.56 -55.96 22.70
CA PHE A 4 48.04 -54.62 22.97
C PHE A 4 47.91 -53.86 21.65
N THR A 5 46.68 -53.59 21.22
CA THR A 5 46.36 -52.70 20.10
C THR A 5 46.30 -51.25 20.60
N TRP A 6 47.13 -50.39 20.00
CA TRP A 6 47.07 -48.95 20.19
C TRP A 6 45.87 -48.37 19.43
N LEU A 7 44.91 -47.76 20.13
CA LEU A 7 43.89 -46.92 19.50
C LEU A 7 44.52 -45.58 19.10
N GLY A 8 44.50 -45.27 17.81
CA GLY A 8 44.83 -43.96 17.28
C GLY A 8 43.77 -42.92 17.68
N LEU A 9 44.23 -41.80 18.24
CA LEU A 9 43.41 -40.63 18.55
C LEU A 9 43.16 -39.87 17.24
N ALA A 10 41.95 -39.95 16.69
CA ALA A 10 41.54 -39.13 15.56
C ALA A 10 41.22 -37.71 16.05
N LEU A 11 42.06 -36.73 15.70
CA LEU A 11 41.82 -35.32 15.96
C LEU A 11 40.74 -34.83 14.97
N LEU A 12 39.52 -34.64 15.44
CA LEU A 12 38.47 -33.95 14.69
C LEU A 12 38.82 -32.45 14.66
N LEU A 13 39.35 -31.95 13.55
CA LEU A 13 39.46 -30.50 13.34
C LEU A 13 38.05 -29.92 13.14
N CYS A 14 37.51 -29.26 14.16
CA CYS A 14 36.38 -28.35 13.99
C CYS A 14 36.84 -27.17 13.13
N LEU A 15 36.47 -27.18 11.84
CA LEU A 15 36.50 -25.99 11.00
C LEU A 15 35.45 -25.00 11.53
N VAL A 16 35.93 -23.96 12.22
CA VAL A 16 35.12 -22.79 12.54
C VAL A 16 34.86 -22.04 11.22
N PRO A 17 33.59 -21.81 10.81
CA PRO A 17 33.34 -20.99 9.64
C PRO A 17 33.87 -19.58 9.89
N LEU A 18 34.72 -19.09 8.99
CA LEU A 18 35.10 -17.67 8.96
C LEU A 18 33.82 -16.85 8.82
N THR A 19 33.45 -16.13 9.87
CA THR A 19 32.47 -15.06 9.79
C THR A 19 33.07 -13.96 8.95
N THR A 20 32.67 -13.86 7.68
CA THR A 20 32.95 -12.67 6.87
C THR A 20 32.22 -11.50 7.52
N SER A 21 32.96 -10.54 8.06
CA SER A 21 32.39 -9.27 8.48
C SER A 21 31.75 -8.62 7.26
N VAL A 22 30.43 -8.44 7.29
CA VAL A 22 29.74 -7.63 6.29
C VAL A 22 30.29 -6.22 6.43
N ASP A 23 30.94 -5.73 5.38
CA ASP A 23 31.46 -4.37 5.33
C ASP A 23 30.27 -3.41 5.51
N SER A 24 30.21 -2.73 6.66
CA SER A 24 29.09 -1.84 7.03
C SER A 24 29.07 -0.54 6.22
N ASN A 25 30.03 -0.36 5.32
CA ASN A 25 30.21 0.83 4.48
C ASN A 25 29.22 0.91 3.29
N ILE A 26 28.18 0.07 3.25
CA ILE A 26 27.19 0.06 2.16
C ILE A 26 26.19 1.24 2.27
N VAL A 27 25.99 1.79 3.46
CA VAL A 27 25.11 2.94 3.67
C VAL A 27 25.98 4.17 3.95
N SER A 28 26.00 5.11 3.01
CA SER A 28 26.57 6.44 3.24
C SER A 28 25.79 7.13 4.36
N ASP A 29 26.46 7.57 5.42
CA ASP A 29 25.90 8.48 6.44
C ASP A 29 25.65 9.86 5.80
N THR A 30 24.60 9.94 4.99
CA THR A 30 24.15 11.21 4.42
C THR A 30 23.19 11.88 5.38
N GLU A 31 23.71 12.84 6.15
CA GLU A 31 22.94 13.76 7.01
C GLU A 31 22.02 14.69 6.19
N ALA A 32 22.23 14.77 4.86
CA ALA A 32 21.39 15.51 3.94
C ALA A 32 20.45 14.54 3.21
N TYR A 33 19.19 14.46 3.65
CA TYR A 33 18.16 13.91 2.79
C TYR A 33 18.09 14.78 1.52
N PRO A 34 18.05 14.19 0.30
CA PRO A 34 17.77 14.99 -0.88
C PRO A 34 16.45 15.71 -0.65
N LEU A 35 16.43 17.03 -0.87
CA LEU A 35 15.17 17.76 -0.82
C LEU A 35 14.20 17.07 -1.79
N PRO A 36 12.93 16.85 -1.39
CA PRO A 36 11.95 16.30 -2.31
C PRO A 36 11.89 17.17 -3.55
N ASN A 37 11.83 16.56 -4.73
CA ASN A 37 11.71 17.30 -5.99
C ASN A 37 10.47 18.19 -5.91
N GLN A 38 10.67 19.50 -6.01
CA GLN A 38 9.59 20.48 -5.92
C GLN A 38 8.79 20.46 -7.22
N GLY A 39 7.76 19.61 -7.28
CA GLY A 39 6.73 19.69 -8.31
C GLY A 39 5.89 20.95 -8.16
N ASN A 40 5.22 21.37 -9.23
CA ASN A 40 4.28 22.50 -9.25
C ASN A 40 2.90 22.17 -8.65
N ILE A 41 2.80 21.10 -7.86
CA ILE A 41 1.54 20.61 -7.30
C ILE A 41 1.70 20.13 -5.86
N ILE A 42 0.76 20.51 -5.01
CA ILE A 42 0.63 19.99 -3.64
C ILE A 42 -0.23 18.73 -3.73
N THR A 43 0.27 17.62 -3.19
CA THR A 43 -0.42 16.34 -3.23
C THR A 43 -0.44 15.68 -1.86
N HIS A 44 -1.46 14.86 -1.60
CA HIS A 44 -1.61 14.02 -0.43
C HIS A 44 -2.00 12.63 -0.94
N ASP A 45 -1.33 11.60 -0.42
CA ASP A 45 -1.48 10.19 -0.82
C ASP A 45 -1.41 9.97 -2.34
N PRO A 46 -0.26 10.31 -2.99
CA PRO A 46 -0.14 10.22 -4.43
C PRO A 46 -0.06 8.77 -4.92
N SER A 47 -0.80 8.45 -5.99
CA SER A 47 -0.57 7.26 -6.80
C SER A 47 -0.06 7.68 -8.18
N ILE A 48 1.15 7.24 -8.53
CA ILE A 48 1.79 7.55 -9.82
C ILE A 48 1.96 6.29 -10.64
N ILE A 49 1.57 6.34 -11.91
CA ILE A 49 1.78 5.26 -12.88
C ILE A 49 2.43 5.85 -14.14
N GLN A 50 3.27 5.07 -14.82
CA GLN A 50 3.86 5.45 -16.10
C GLN A 50 3.16 4.72 -17.25
N VAL A 51 2.63 5.47 -18.22
CA VAL A 51 1.98 4.93 -19.43
C VAL A 51 2.50 5.66 -20.66
N ASN A 52 2.95 4.92 -21.67
CA ASN A 52 3.39 5.47 -22.96
C ASN A 52 4.41 6.61 -22.83
N GLY A 53 5.35 6.50 -21.89
CA GLY A 53 6.41 7.49 -21.66
C GLY A 53 6.00 8.74 -20.86
N TYR A 54 4.77 8.79 -20.35
CA TYR A 54 4.30 9.87 -19.46
C TYR A 54 3.98 9.32 -18.07
N TYR A 55 4.11 10.18 -17.06
CA TYR A 55 3.65 9.91 -15.71
C TYR A 55 2.24 10.47 -15.51
N TYR A 56 1.42 9.72 -14.79
CA TYR A 56 0.06 10.10 -14.40
C TYR A 56 -0.06 10.03 -12.89
N LEU A 57 -0.47 11.14 -12.27
CA LEU A 57 -0.64 11.30 -10.84
C LEU A 57 -2.12 11.36 -10.49
N PHE A 58 -2.54 10.46 -9.61
CA PHE A 58 -3.86 10.39 -9.00
C PHE A 58 -3.72 10.77 -7.54
N MET A 59 -4.66 11.54 -7.01
CA MET A 59 -4.64 11.97 -5.61
C MET A 59 -6.03 12.09 -5.02
N GLY A 60 -6.10 12.11 -3.68
CA GLY A 60 -7.34 12.43 -2.97
C GLY A 60 -7.83 13.84 -3.31
N GLY A 61 -9.14 14.01 -3.49
CA GLY A 61 -9.71 15.29 -3.90
C GLY A 61 -11.07 15.14 -4.54
N VAL A 62 -11.62 16.26 -5.05
CA VAL A 62 -12.93 16.25 -5.72
C VAL A 62 -12.88 15.30 -6.91
N HIS A 63 -13.65 14.21 -6.82
CA HIS A 63 -13.78 13.15 -7.83
C HIS A 63 -12.46 12.47 -8.25
N ILE A 64 -11.40 12.52 -7.44
CA ILE A 64 -10.06 11.98 -7.71
C ILE A 64 -9.40 12.68 -8.92
N PRO A 65 -8.73 13.83 -8.71
CA PRO A 65 -8.02 14.56 -9.76
C PRO A 65 -6.88 13.76 -10.40
N VAL A 66 -6.74 13.89 -11.71
CA VAL A 66 -5.68 13.25 -12.51
C VAL A 66 -4.81 14.32 -13.14
N HIS A 67 -3.49 14.17 -12.96
CA HIS A 67 -2.49 15.03 -13.56
C HIS A 67 -1.53 14.22 -14.42
N LYS A 68 -0.91 14.86 -15.41
CA LYS A 68 0.04 14.25 -16.34
C LYS A 68 1.33 15.06 -16.39
N ALA A 69 2.46 14.38 -16.47
CA ALA A 69 3.76 15.01 -16.68
C ALA A 69 4.66 14.15 -17.57
N ALA A 70 5.59 14.79 -18.27
CA ALA A 70 6.65 14.07 -18.99
C ALA A 70 7.77 13.58 -18.06
N ASN A 71 7.97 14.26 -16.91
CA ASN A 71 8.98 13.94 -15.91
C ASN A 71 8.33 13.92 -14.52
N LEU A 72 8.92 13.17 -13.58
CA LEU A 72 8.43 13.15 -12.19
C LEU A 72 8.50 14.54 -11.51
N ASP A 73 9.44 15.38 -11.94
CA ASP A 73 9.61 16.76 -11.46
C ASP A 73 8.55 17.72 -12.02
N GLY A 74 7.70 17.22 -12.92
CA GLY A 74 6.69 18.00 -13.62
C GLY A 74 7.21 18.69 -14.89
N PRO A 75 6.55 19.77 -15.34
CA PRO A 75 5.31 20.27 -14.77
C PRO A 75 4.17 19.25 -14.87
N TRP A 76 3.37 19.15 -13.81
CA TRP A 76 2.15 18.35 -13.73
C TRP A 76 0.96 19.18 -14.23
N GLU A 77 0.32 18.70 -15.28
CA GLU A 77 -0.85 19.32 -15.92
C GLU A 77 -2.12 18.57 -15.51
N TYR A 78 -3.14 19.29 -15.05
CA TYR A 78 -4.44 18.70 -14.75
C TYR A 78 -5.14 18.25 -16.04
N ILE A 79 -5.58 17.00 -16.10
CA ILE A 79 -6.22 16.42 -17.29
C ILE A 79 -7.65 15.93 -17.07
N GLY A 80 -8.14 15.93 -15.83
CA GLY A 80 -9.50 15.51 -15.51
C GLY A 80 -9.62 14.84 -14.15
N THR A 81 -10.70 14.08 -13.97
CA THR A 81 -10.98 13.30 -12.76
C THR A 81 -11.30 11.86 -13.13
N VAL A 82 -11.10 10.94 -12.20
CA VAL A 82 -11.55 9.55 -12.37
C VAL A 82 -13.07 9.51 -12.37
N LEU A 83 -13.71 10.02 -11.32
CA LEU A 83 -15.16 9.97 -11.22
C LEU A 83 -15.79 11.14 -12.00
N ALA A 84 -16.87 10.86 -12.74
CA ALA A 84 -17.64 11.90 -13.42
C ALA A 84 -18.54 12.70 -12.45
N GLY A 85 -18.74 12.19 -11.24
CA GLY A 85 -19.60 12.75 -10.21
C GLY A 85 -19.32 12.11 -8.84
N PRO A 86 -20.28 12.18 -7.90
CA PRO A 86 -20.19 11.44 -6.65
C PRO A 86 -20.03 9.94 -6.93
N SER A 87 -19.15 9.27 -6.19
CA SER A 87 -18.99 7.81 -6.23
C SER A 87 -20.33 7.10 -6.01
N GLU A 88 -20.51 5.91 -6.60
CA GLU A 88 -21.67 5.03 -6.40
C GLU A 88 -21.81 4.53 -4.95
N ILE A 89 -20.75 4.63 -4.15
CA ILE A 89 -20.76 4.28 -2.73
C ILE A 89 -21.60 5.29 -1.96
N ASP A 90 -22.68 4.79 -1.34
CA ASP A 90 -23.57 5.60 -0.51
C ASP A 90 -23.02 5.76 0.92
N LYS A 91 -21.93 6.51 1.04
CA LYS A 91 -21.35 6.96 2.32
C LYS A 91 -21.06 8.46 2.27
N VAL A 92 -20.75 9.02 3.45
CA VAL A 92 -20.32 10.42 3.59
C VAL A 92 -19.12 10.72 2.68
N ASN A 93 -18.94 11.97 2.25
CA ASN A 93 -17.79 12.38 1.42
C ASN A 93 -17.63 11.65 0.07
N ARG A 94 -18.69 11.04 -0.49
CA ARG A 94 -18.66 10.39 -1.82
C ARG A 94 -18.22 11.28 -3.01
N THR A 95 -18.13 12.60 -2.82
CA THR A 95 -17.57 13.53 -3.83
C THR A 95 -16.08 13.78 -3.70
N ARG A 96 -15.44 13.37 -2.58
CA ARG A 96 -14.01 13.58 -2.34
C ARG A 96 -13.32 12.32 -1.80
N PRO A 97 -13.17 11.26 -2.62
CA PRO A 97 -12.44 10.07 -2.23
C PRO A 97 -10.97 10.35 -1.87
N TRP A 98 -10.38 9.48 -1.06
CA TRP A 98 -9.01 9.58 -0.55
C TRP A 98 -8.12 8.46 -1.09
N ALA A 99 -6.80 8.65 -0.94
CA ALA A 99 -5.74 7.66 -1.17
C ALA A 99 -5.99 6.72 -2.36
N PRO A 100 -6.13 7.26 -3.59
CA PRO A 100 -6.35 6.42 -4.75
C PRO A 100 -5.10 5.57 -5.02
N MET A 101 -5.31 4.35 -5.52
CA MET A 101 -4.27 3.49 -6.08
C MET A 101 -4.68 3.11 -7.50
N THR A 102 -3.90 3.58 -8.47
CA THR A 102 -4.15 3.32 -9.89
C THR A 102 -3.11 2.34 -10.42
N ILE A 103 -3.57 1.33 -11.16
CA ILE A 103 -2.72 0.34 -11.82
C ILE A 103 -3.21 0.04 -13.23
N GLU A 104 -2.33 -0.54 -14.04
CA GLU A 104 -2.71 -1.28 -15.25
C GLU A 104 -2.60 -2.78 -14.95
N TRP A 105 -3.68 -3.53 -15.17
CA TRP A 105 -3.73 -4.97 -14.97
C TRP A 105 -4.59 -5.61 -16.06
N ASN A 106 -4.07 -6.67 -16.70
CA ASN A 106 -4.77 -7.38 -17.78
C ASN A 106 -5.33 -6.45 -18.88
N ASN A 107 -4.52 -5.48 -19.34
CA ASN A 107 -4.86 -4.48 -20.36
C ASN A 107 -6.04 -3.55 -20.01
N ARG A 108 -6.30 -3.35 -18.70
CA ARG A 108 -7.31 -2.43 -18.20
C ARG A 108 -6.73 -1.62 -17.05
N PHE A 109 -7.15 -0.37 -16.93
CA PHE A 109 -6.80 0.48 -15.80
C PHE A 109 -7.81 0.31 -14.68
N TYR A 110 -7.32 0.21 -13.44
CA TYR A 110 -8.12 0.18 -12.23
C TYR A 110 -7.66 1.31 -11.32
N CYS A 111 -8.59 2.04 -10.73
CA CYS A 111 -8.36 3.03 -9.70
C CYS A 111 -9.16 2.59 -8.47
N PHE A 112 -8.48 2.00 -7.51
CA PHE A 112 -9.02 1.77 -6.18
C PHE A 112 -9.03 3.10 -5.43
N TYR A 113 -10.04 3.34 -4.62
CA TYR A 113 -10.17 4.57 -3.83
C TYR A 113 -10.93 4.27 -2.55
N CYS A 114 -10.85 5.15 -1.57
CA CYS A 114 -11.65 5.01 -0.35
C CYS A 114 -12.52 6.22 -0.03
N ILE A 115 -13.60 5.97 0.69
CA ILE A 115 -14.55 6.96 1.20
C ILE A 115 -14.66 6.79 2.70
N SER A 116 -14.39 7.88 3.42
CA SER A 116 -14.36 7.89 4.88
C SER A 116 -14.61 9.31 5.42
N ASP A 117 -14.65 9.41 6.75
CA ASP A 117 -14.68 10.66 7.51
C ASP A 117 -13.65 10.59 8.65
N THR A 118 -13.09 11.74 9.01
CA THR A 118 -11.90 11.79 9.88
C THR A 118 -12.18 11.13 11.23
N GLY A 119 -11.34 10.16 11.60
CA GLY A 119 -11.43 9.46 12.89
C GLY A 119 -12.59 8.47 13.00
N ARG A 120 -13.24 8.10 11.88
CA ARG A 120 -14.29 7.07 11.83
C ARG A 120 -13.81 5.83 11.09
N ARG A 121 -14.45 4.70 11.41
CA ARG A 121 -14.26 3.40 10.74
C ARG A 121 -15.40 3.05 9.79
N ASP A 122 -16.45 3.86 9.76
CA ASP A 122 -17.54 3.67 8.80
C ASP A 122 -17.04 4.17 7.44
N SER A 123 -16.48 3.25 6.67
CA SER A 123 -15.64 3.54 5.51
C SER A 123 -15.81 2.46 4.46
N ALA A 124 -15.45 2.77 3.23
CA ALA A 124 -15.49 1.81 2.14
C ALA A 124 -14.36 2.04 1.15
N ILE A 125 -13.90 0.94 0.56
CA ILE A 125 -13.05 0.94 -0.63
C ILE A 125 -13.92 0.64 -1.83
N GLY A 126 -13.78 1.44 -2.87
CA GLY A 126 -14.37 1.20 -4.19
C GLY A 126 -13.32 1.03 -5.27
N VAL A 127 -13.79 0.69 -6.46
CA VAL A 127 -12.93 0.54 -7.64
C VAL A 127 -13.62 1.13 -8.86
N ALA A 128 -12.90 1.99 -9.58
CA ALA A 128 -13.28 2.46 -10.91
C ALA A 128 -12.34 1.86 -11.95
N THR A 129 -12.81 1.68 -13.18
CA THR A 129 -11.96 1.15 -14.27
C THR A 129 -12.10 1.91 -15.57
N SER A 130 -11.05 1.86 -16.40
CA SER A 130 -11.05 2.44 -17.74
C SER A 130 -10.21 1.60 -18.72
N ASP A 131 -10.55 1.67 -20.00
CA ASP A 131 -9.73 1.09 -21.08
C ASP A 131 -8.56 2.01 -21.48
N SER A 132 -8.52 3.24 -20.96
CA SER A 132 -7.44 4.21 -21.22
C SER A 132 -7.19 5.07 -19.99
N ILE A 133 -5.92 5.29 -19.63
CA ILE A 133 -5.53 6.09 -18.45
C ILE A 133 -6.09 7.53 -18.46
N ALA A 134 -6.33 8.08 -19.65
CA ALA A 134 -6.93 9.41 -19.86
C ALA A 134 -8.33 9.33 -20.47
N GLY A 135 -9.00 8.18 -20.36
CA GLY A 135 -10.33 7.93 -20.87
C GLY A 135 -11.43 8.15 -19.85
N THR A 136 -12.63 7.68 -20.19
CA THR A 136 -13.77 7.63 -19.27
C THR A 136 -13.60 6.47 -18.29
N TRP A 137 -13.89 6.72 -17.02
CA TRP A 137 -13.90 5.69 -16.00
C TRP A 137 -15.32 5.26 -15.66
N THR A 138 -15.50 3.98 -15.36
CA THR A 138 -16.73 3.41 -14.81
C THR A 138 -16.50 3.08 -13.35
N ASP A 139 -17.29 3.68 -12.46
CA ASP A 139 -17.30 3.35 -11.04
C ASP A 139 -18.10 2.05 -10.81
N HIS A 140 -17.51 1.09 -10.10
CA HIS A 140 -18.15 -0.19 -9.77
C HIS A 140 -18.70 -0.23 -8.33
N GLY A 141 -18.57 0.88 -7.60
CA GLY A 141 -19.06 1.00 -6.24
C GLY A 141 -18.20 0.21 -5.25
N VAL A 142 -18.85 -0.37 -4.24
CA VAL A 142 -18.19 -0.92 -3.06
C VAL A 142 -17.49 -2.26 -3.34
N LEU A 143 -16.25 -2.36 -2.90
CA LEU A 143 -15.45 -3.58 -2.85
C LEU A 143 -15.25 -4.09 -1.42
N ILE A 144 -15.03 -3.20 -0.44
CA ILE A 144 -14.98 -3.52 1.00
C ILE A 144 -15.77 -2.46 1.78
N ASN A 145 -16.55 -2.87 2.79
CA ASN A 145 -17.12 -1.99 3.82
C ASN A 145 -16.52 -2.30 5.20
N THR A 146 -16.31 -1.25 6.00
CA THR A 146 -16.10 -1.35 7.45
C THR A 146 -17.11 -0.45 8.16
N GLY A 147 -17.44 -0.76 9.42
CA GLY A 147 -18.49 -0.05 10.15
C GLY A 147 -19.88 -0.55 9.73
N GLU A 148 -20.56 0.19 8.86
CA GLU A 148 -21.86 -0.20 8.30
C GLU A 148 -21.74 -0.65 6.83
N GLY A 149 -22.72 -1.43 6.36
CA GLY A 149 -22.80 -1.92 4.98
C GLY A 149 -22.60 -3.43 4.86
N ASP A 150 -22.79 -3.94 3.65
CA ASP A 150 -22.72 -5.38 3.38
C ASP A 150 -21.36 -5.96 3.78
N LEU A 151 -21.42 -7.13 4.40
CA LEU A 151 -20.27 -7.91 4.89
C LEU A 151 -19.41 -7.24 5.97
N SER A 152 -19.63 -5.97 6.33
CA SER A 152 -18.83 -5.25 7.35
C SER A 152 -18.71 -5.93 8.72
N HIS A 153 -19.59 -6.88 9.03
CA HIS A 153 -19.62 -7.67 10.26
C HIS A 153 -18.69 -8.89 10.27
N ILE A 154 -18.12 -9.30 9.13
CA ILE A 154 -17.21 -10.46 9.06
C ILE A 154 -15.75 -10.03 9.26
N TYR A 155 -14.91 -10.97 9.67
CA TYR A 155 -13.46 -10.74 9.74
C TYR A 155 -12.83 -10.73 8.33
N PRO A 156 -11.84 -9.86 8.03
CA PRO A 156 -11.27 -8.83 8.92
C PRO A 156 -12.01 -7.49 8.93
N TYR A 157 -13.05 -7.32 8.13
CA TYR A 157 -13.80 -6.06 7.99
C TYR A 157 -14.40 -5.54 9.30
N ASN A 158 -14.71 -6.41 10.26
CA ASN A 158 -15.27 -6.01 11.54
C ASN A 158 -14.23 -5.37 12.49
N VAL A 159 -12.94 -5.53 12.20
CA VAL A 159 -11.84 -5.00 13.02
C VAL A 159 -10.94 -3.99 12.32
N SER A 160 -10.91 -3.98 10.98
CA SER A 160 -10.08 -3.05 10.18
C SER A 160 -10.81 -1.76 9.82
N ASN A 161 -10.11 -0.81 9.18
CA ASN A 161 -10.70 0.36 8.54
C ASN A 161 -10.49 0.30 7.02
N ALA A 162 -11.56 0.38 6.23
CA ALA A 162 -11.53 0.26 4.78
C ALA A 162 -11.10 1.57 4.11
N ILE A 163 -9.82 1.92 4.29
CA ILE A 163 -9.14 3.02 3.60
C ILE A 163 -7.74 2.58 3.15
N ASP A 164 -7.09 3.46 2.38
CA ASP A 164 -5.72 3.29 1.85
C ASP A 164 -5.50 1.99 1.05
N PRO A 165 -6.29 1.76 -0.02
CA PRO A 165 -6.11 0.59 -0.85
C PRO A 165 -4.76 0.59 -1.57
N ALA A 166 -4.11 -0.58 -1.64
CA ALA A 166 -2.91 -0.81 -2.43
C ALA A 166 -2.96 -2.16 -3.15
N PHE A 167 -2.84 -2.13 -4.47
CA PHE A 167 -2.83 -3.33 -5.30
C PHE A 167 -1.44 -3.96 -5.32
N PHE A 168 -1.39 -5.28 -5.18
CA PHE A 168 -0.18 -6.08 -5.34
C PHE A 168 -0.49 -7.35 -6.13
N ALA A 169 0.18 -7.57 -7.26
CA ALA A 169 0.16 -8.86 -7.94
C ALA A 169 1.43 -9.62 -7.58
N ASP A 170 1.27 -10.82 -7.00
CA ASP A 170 2.42 -11.67 -6.70
C ASP A 170 3.14 -12.08 -7.99
N PRO A 171 4.41 -11.70 -8.21
CA PRO A 171 5.11 -11.99 -9.45
C PRO A 171 5.45 -13.47 -9.64
N LEU A 172 5.34 -14.30 -8.58
CA LEU A 172 5.60 -15.74 -8.67
C LEU A 172 4.36 -16.52 -9.12
N THR A 173 3.17 -16.13 -8.67
CA THR A 173 1.92 -16.84 -8.97
C THR A 173 0.97 -16.10 -9.91
N GLY A 174 1.18 -14.80 -10.10
CA GLY A 174 0.25 -13.90 -10.80
C GLY A 174 -1.01 -13.57 -9.99
N THR A 175 -1.09 -13.97 -8.72
CA THR A 175 -2.28 -13.76 -7.90
C THR A 175 -2.42 -12.29 -7.51
N PRO A 176 -3.58 -11.65 -7.80
CA PRO A 176 -3.82 -10.27 -7.39
C PRO A 176 -4.31 -10.20 -5.95
N TYR A 177 -3.78 -9.23 -5.21
CA TYR A 177 -4.14 -8.94 -3.84
C TYR A 177 -4.45 -7.44 -3.68
N LEU A 178 -5.33 -7.15 -2.74
CA LEU A 178 -5.58 -5.80 -2.27
C LEU A 178 -5.14 -5.71 -0.81
N GLN A 179 -4.20 -4.82 -0.55
CA GLN A 179 -3.79 -4.39 0.78
C GLN A 179 -4.63 -3.17 1.16
N TYR A 180 -4.96 -3.04 2.44
CA TYR A 180 -5.68 -1.88 2.95
C TYR A 180 -5.56 -1.81 4.46
N GLY A 181 -5.88 -0.64 5.01
CA GLY A 181 -5.94 -0.43 6.45
C GLY A 181 -5.21 0.83 6.86
N SER A 182 -5.77 1.46 7.89
CA SER A 182 -5.21 2.62 8.57
C SER A 182 -5.74 2.58 9.98
N PHE A 183 -4.85 2.51 10.97
CA PHE A 183 -5.17 2.38 12.39
C PHE A 183 -5.99 1.11 12.72
N TRP A 184 -6.82 1.16 13.77
CA TRP A 184 -7.65 0.04 14.26
C TRP A 184 -6.89 -1.26 14.50
N ASP A 185 -7.17 -2.34 13.80
CA ASP A 185 -6.42 -3.58 13.91
C ASP A 185 -5.39 -3.72 12.80
N GLY A 186 -4.94 -2.62 12.20
CA GLY A 186 -3.77 -2.58 11.33
C GLY A 186 -4.08 -2.81 9.86
N ILE A 187 -3.07 -3.30 9.14
CA ILE A 187 -3.08 -3.46 7.68
C ILE A 187 -3.31 -4.92 7.32
N PHE A 188 -4.28 -5.14 6.43
CA PHE A 188 -4.68 -6.46 5.95
C PHE A 188 -4.44 -6.59 4.45
N GLN A 189 -4.22 -7.82 4.01
CA GLN A 189 -4.17 -8.20 2.60
C GLN A 189 -5.23 -9.24 2.32
N LEU A 190 -6.01 -9.02 1.25
CA LEU A 190 -7.05 -9.92 0.76
C LEU A 190 -6.78 -10.29 -0.68
N ARG A 191 -7.15 -11.50 -1.07
CA ARG A 191 -7.09 -11.92 -2.46
C ARG A 191 -8.22 -11.26 -3.26
N LEU A 192 -7.90 -10.73 -4.44
CA LEU A 192 -8.87 -10.26 -5.41
C LEU A 192 -9.32 -11.42 -6.31
N ASP A 193 -10.57 -11.36 -6.76
CA ASP A 193 -11.06 -12.30 -7.76
C ASP A 193 -10.42 -12.05 -9.15
N PRO A 194 -10.60 -12.95 -10.14
CA PRO A 194 -10.06 -12.77 -11.47
C PRO A 194 -10.54 -11.50 -12.19
N THR A 195 -11.71 -10.96 -11.85
CA THR A 195 -12.20 -9.70 -12.44
C THR A 195 -11.54 -8.46 -11.84
N THR A 196 -10.95 -8.59 -10.64
CA THR A 196 -10.35 -7.50 -9.87
C THR A 196 -11.39 -6.45 -9.45
N LEU A 197 -12.68 -6.81 -9.49
CA LEU A 197 -13.81 -5.96 -9.09
C LEU A 197 -14.44 -6.41 -7.77
N THR A 198 -13.99 -7.52 -7.19
CA THR A 198 -14.43 -7.99 -5.87
C THR A 198 -13.33 -8.77 -5.15
N ILE A 199 -13.53 -8.99 -3.86
CA ILE A 199 -12.70 -9.87 -3.05
C ILE A 199 -13.05 -11.32 -3.37
N ASP A 200 -12.04 -12.17 -3.52
CA ASP A 200 -12.24 -13.61 -3.69
C ASP A 200 -12.91 -14.19 -2.44
N HIS A 201 -14.00 -14.94 -2.62
CA HIS A 201 -14.83 -15.47 -1.52
C HIS A 201 -15.21 -14.39 -0.47
N PRO A 202 -15.95 -13.33 -0.84
CA PRO A 202 -16.05 -12.12 -0.02
C PRO A 202 -16.74 -12.31 1.33
N ALA A 203 -17.54 -13.36 1.50
CA ALA A 203 -18.16 -13.73 2.78
C ALA A 203 -17.22 -14.50 3.73
N HIS A 204 -16.11 -15.03 3.22
CA HIS A 204 -15.06 -15.76 3.94
C HIS A 204 -13.69 -15.48 3.30
N PRO A 205 -13.24 -14.21 3.30
CA PRO A 205 -12.07 -13.82 2.54
C PRO A 205 -10.81 -14.44 3.14
N ASP A 206 -9.93 -14.94 2.28
CA ASP A 206 -8.58 -15.33 2.70
C ASP A 206 -7.79 -14.07 3.03
N SER A 207 -7.52 -13.87 4.32
CA SER A 207 -6.97 -12.64 4.84
C SER A 207 -5.64 -12.88 5.53
N THR A 208 -4.66 -12.02 5.24
CA THR A 208 -3.38 -11.96 5.94
C THR A 208 -3.28 -10.64 6.66
N HIS A 209 -3.00 -10.68 7.96
CA HIS A 209 -2.72 -9.49 8.77
C HIS A 209 -1.24 -9.13 8.59
N LEU A 210 -0.96 -8.08 7.81
CA LEU A 210 0.40 -7.71 7.42
C LEU A 210 1.13 -6.92 8.50
N ILE A 211 0.44 -5.98 9.14
CA ILE A 211 1.04 -5.07 10.13
C ILE A 211 0.12 -4.96 11.32
N TYR A 212 0.64 -5.36 12.48
CA TYR A 212 -0.02 -5.23 13.76
C TYR A 212 0.89 -4.50 14.75
N VAL A 213 0.44 -3.37 15.27
CA VAL A 213 1.10 -2.71 16.39
C VAL A 213 0.42 -3.15 17.69
N PRO A 214 1.13 -3.82 18.63
CA PRO A 214 0.56 -4.33 19.88
C PRO A 214 0.39 -3.23 20.95
N GLU A 215 -0.03 -2.03 20.54
CA GLU A 215 -0.22 -0.87 21.42
C GLU A 215 -1.69 -0.39 21.37
N PRO A 216 -2.16 0.36 22.38
CA PRO A 216 -3.52 0.91 22.37
C PRO A 216 -3.76 1.88 21.20
N ARG A 217 -2.71 2.59 20.79
CA ARG A 217 -2.72 3.46 19.62
C ARG A 217 -1.86 2.80 18.56
N LYS A 218 -2.41 2.71 17.37
CA LYS A 218 -1.83 1.97 16.25
C LYS A 218 -1.76 2.90 15.05
N PRO A 219 -0.74 3.77 14.98
CA PRO A 219 -0.67 4.82 13.98
C PRO A 219 -0.01 4.30 12.69
N GLU A 220 -0.49 3.20 12.13
CA GLU A 220 0.00 2.62 10.87
C GLU A 220 -1.03 2.79 9.75
N GLU A 221 -0.59 3.18 8.55
CA GLU A 221 -1.45 3.36 7.37
C GLU A 221 -0.67 3.37 6.04
N GLY A 222 -1.35 3.55 4.91
CA GLY A 222 -0.72 3.79 3.61
C GLY A 222 0.22 2.67 3.14
N SER A 223 -0.24 1.41 3.17
CA SER A 223 0.58 0.28 2.74
C SER A 223 0.94 0.34 1.25
N PHE A 224 2.12 -0.18 0.90
CA PHE A 224 2.51 -0.47 -0.48
C PHE A 224 3.48 -1.63 -0.50
N MET A 225 3.34 -2.58 -1.43
CA MET A 225 4.25 -3.72 -1.52
C MET A 225 4.99 -3.74 -2.85
N SER A 226 6.31 -3.91 -2.75
CA SER A 226 7.20 -4.10 -3.90
C SER A 226 7.92 -5.44 -3.79
N TYR A 227 8.34 -6.00 -4.92
CA TYR A 227 9.06 -7.26 -4.96
C TYR A 227 10.42 -7.08 -5.64
N LYS A 228 11.46 -7.60 -5.00
CA LYS A 228 12.79 -7.76 -5.58
C LYS A 228 13.34 -9.09 -5.10
N ALA A 229 13.45 -10.02 -6.04
CA ALA A 229 13.77 -11.41 -5.73
C ALA A 229 14.99 -11.55 -4.78
N PRO A 230 14.90 -12.38 -3.73
CA PRO A 230 13.75 -13.24 -3.37
C PRO A 230 12.75 -12.60 -2.37
N TYR A 231 12.80 -11.29 -2.14
CA TYR A 231 12.08 -10.64 -1.05
C TYR A 231 10.90 -9.79 -1.50
N TYR A 232 9.86 -9.82 -0.67
CA TYR A 232 8.76 -8.86 -0.69
C TYR A 232 9.09 -7.76 0.33
N TYR A 233 8.94 -6.51 -0.07
CA TYR A 233 9.16 -5.34 0.77
C TYR A 233 7.82 -4.66 0.97
N LEU A 234 7.34 -4.69 2.21
CA LEU A 234 6.15 -3.96 2.63
C LEU A 234 6.56 -2.60 3.19
N TRP A 235 6.07 -1.56 2.54
CA TRP A 235 6.19 -0.17 2.94
C TRP A 235 4.87 0.26 3.59
N PHE A 236 4.95 1.12 4.58
CA PHE A 236 3.81 1.72 5.26
C PHE A 236 4.27 2.97 5.99
N SER A 237 3.32 3.84 6.32
CA SER A 237 3.59 5.00 7.17
C SER A 237 3.29 4.65 8.62
N HIS A 238 4.21 4.95 9.53
CA HIS A 238 3.97 4.94 10.97
C HIS A 238 3.99 6.38 11.50
N GLY A 239 2.96 6.84 12.23
CA GLY A 239 2.88 8.19 12.80
C GLY A 239 1.52 8.89 12.61
N LYS A 240 1.46 10.22 12.73
CA LYS A 240 0.22 10.99 12.43
C LYS A 240 0.34 11.94 11.24
N CYS A 241 -0.57 11.83 10.28
CA CYS A 241 -0.64 12.74 9.15
C CYS A 241 -1.34 14.05 9.52
N CYS A 242 -1.47 14.90 8.50
CA CYS A 242 -2.61 15.80 8.32
C CYS A 242 -2.68 17.03 9.24
N GLN A 243 -1.73 17.23 10.18
CA GLN A 243 -1.72 18.37 11.10
C GLN A 243 -0.36 19.07 11.21
N PHE A 244 0.36 19.21 10.10
CA PHE A 244 1.70 19.83 10.08
C PHE A 244 1.70 21.37 10.16
N SER A 245 0.52 22.02 10.20
CA SER A 245 0.41 23.48 10.36
C SER A 245 0.90 24.00 11.72
N ARG A 246 1.18 23.11 12.67
CA ARG A 246 1.70 23.42 14.02
C ARG A 246 3.15 22.99 14.22
N GLY A 247 3.86 22.65 13.14
CA GLY A 247 5.21 22.10 13.18
C GLY A 247 5.24 20.59 12.90
N PHE A 248 6.44 20.04 12.76
CA PHE A 248 6.64 18.60 12.62
C PHE A 248 6.33 17.87 13.93
N PRO A 249 5.89 16.60 13.88
CA PRO A 249 5.75 15.77 15.07
C PRO A 249 7.09 15.65 15.83
N PRO A 250 7.07 15.35 17.13
CA PRO A 250 8.28 15.02 17.88
C PRO A 250 8.92 13.72 17.37
N MET A 251 10.23 13.58 17.58
CA MET A 251 11.02 12.40 17.24
C MET A 251 10.34 11.09 17.67
N GLY A 252 10.13 10.19 16.70
CA GLY A 252 9.44 8.90 16.89
C GLY A 252 7.92 8.98 16.71
N ALA A 253 7.38 10.15 16.36
CA ALA A 253 5.95 10.34 16.03
C ALA A 253 5.75 10.95 14.62
N GLU A 254 6.83 11.22 13.90
CA GLU A 254 6.81 11.61 12.49
C GLU A 254 6.33 10.48 11.58
N TYR A 255 5.85 10.81 10.38
CA TYR A 255 5.70 9.83 9.31
C TYR A 255 7.10 9.32 8.96
N VAL A 256 7.41 8.10 9.39
CA VAL A 256 8.56 7.36 8.91
C VAL A 256 8.04 6.31 7.94
N GLY A 257 8.56 6.35 6.72
CA GLY A 257 8.39 5.35 5.66
C GLY A 257 9.75 4.95 5.08
#